data_AF-V6LCV0-F1
#
_entry.id   AF-V6LCV0-F1
#
_cell.length_a   1.000
_cell.length_b   1.000
_cell.length_c   1.000
_cell.angle_alpha   90.00
_cell.angle_beta   90.00
_cell.angle_gamma   90.00
#
_symmetry.space_group_name_H-M   'P 1'
#
loop_
_entity.id
_entity.type
_entity.pdbx_description
1 polymer ?
#
loop_
_entity_poly.entity_id
_entity_poly.type
_entity_poly.pdbx_seq_one_letter_code
_entity_poly.pdbx_strand_id
1 'polypeptide(L)'
;MNLIYHAIPQCCYYQKAVQIQGGSGTLSNYLVSVIREHGGEVRLMADVTKIILQDEHAKKPICTGVSYFDRKTKTQVNVNLTKISKSNKIVCNCAPDLVFGRMIPKLKNTFDERSKRKAPAVSLFVIYFVCNADLNTLFPNNAYSTFFSNDLSRPLSDLNLVAYEKIEERSFVFVDHSKVDSRLTASGRTFCNITTAAYIQEWKDLTPDAYKLKKQEVADIYINRLEEYYPGIKAVIDHIEVGTPNTMRRYTRSESGSLYGYNPDEFGSQHRMKNFHPMYKNLCFSSAWSFPGGGFTGAIICGDMTATKILDQHILLKKIIFTVFCALVIAAVCTTLIEIPRIIEAVK
;
A
#
# COMPACT_ATOMS: atom_id res chain seq x y z
N MET A 1 -7.80 17.45 4.90
CA MET A 1 -6.65 16.51 5.00
C MET A 1 -6.23 16.45 6.47
N ASN A 2 -6.15 15.26 7.09
CA ASN A 2 -5.81 15.16 8.52
C ASN A 2 -4.29 15.33 8.71
N LEU A 3 -3.85 16.45 9.30
CA LEU A 3 -2.44 16.77 9.53
C LEU A 3 -1.68 15.64 10.24
N ILE A 4 -2.30 15.02 11.26
CA ILE A 4 -1.68 13.96 12.06
C ILE A 4 -1.38 12.72 11.21
N TYR A 5 -2.28 12.37 10.28
CA TYR A 5 -2.11 11.22 9.39
C TYR A 5 -0.86 11.34 8.49
N HIS A 6 -0.47 12.56 8.12
CA HIS A 6 0.72 12.81 7.31
C HIS A 6 1.97 13.17 8.14
N ALA A 7 1.79 13.86 9.27
CA ALA A 7 2.89 14.28 10.14
C ALA A 7 3.60 13.08 10.79
N ILE A 8 2.86 12.03 11.18
CA ILE A 8 3.47 10.85 11.80
C ILE A 8 4.43 10.13 10.83
N PRO A 9 4.00 9.71 9.62
CA PRO A 9 4.92 9.12 8.64
C PRO A 9 6.10 10.02 8.31
N GLN A 10 5.88 11.34 8.18
CA GLN A 10 6.95 12.28 7.87
C GLN A 10 7.98 12.38 9.00
N CYS A 11 7.53 12.45 10.25
CA CYS A 11 8.40 12.43 11.42
C CYS A 11 9.20 11.12 11.49
N CYS A 12 8.54 9.97 11.27
CA CYS A 12 9.21 8.68 11.20
C CYS A 12 10.24 8.61 10.06
N TYR A 13 9.95 9.20 8.90
CA TYR A 13 10.89 9.27 7.79
C TYR A 13 12.17 10.03 8.19
N TYR A 14 12.04 11.19 8.85
CA TYR A 14 13.21 11.97 9.27
C TYR A 14 14.01 11.34 10.42
N GLN A 15 13.34 10.61 11.32
CA GLN A 15 14.00 10.10 12.53
C GLN A 15 14.45 8.64 12.43
N LYS A 16 13.75 7.83 11.63
CA LYS A 16 13.83 6.35 11.69
C LYS A 16 13.66 5.69 10.32
N ALA A 17 13.85 6.41 9.21
CA ALA A 17 13.81 5.77 7.89
C ALA A 17 14.89 4.69 7.80
N VAL A 18 14.49 3.53 7.30
CA VAL A 18 15.37 2.39 7.04
C VAL A 18 15.15 1.90 5.62
N GLN A 19 16.20 1.34 5.04
CA GLN A 19 16.14 0.69 3.74
C GLN A 19 16.35 -0.81 3.88
N ILE A 20 15.57 -1.57 3.11
CA ILE A 20 15.72 -3.01 2.98
C ILE A 20 16.79 -3.27 1.92
N GLN A 21 17.85 -3.97 2.31
CA GLN A 21 18.91 -4.37 1.40
C GLN A 21 18.36 -5.30 0.30
N GLY A 22 18.72 -5.04 -0.95
CA GLY A 22 18.14 -5.70 -2.13
C GLY A 22 16.73 -5.19 -2.50
N GLY A 23 16.22 -4.18 -1.82
CA GLY A 23 14.94 -3.53 -2.12
C GLY A 23 13.71 -4.22 -1.52
N SER A 24 12.52 -3.71 -1.86
CA SER A 24 11.24 -4.19 -1.31
C SER A 24 10.86 -5.61 -1.74
N GLY A 25 11.43 -6.10 -2.85
CA GLY A 25 11.27 -7.49 -3.29
C GLY A 25 11.82 -8.49 -2.28
N THR A 26 12.93 -8.17 -1.61
CA THR A 26 13.52 -9.00 -0.55
C THR A 26 12.55 -9.25 0.60
N LEU A 27 11.87 -8.20 1.08
CA LEU A 27 10.85 -8.35 2.13
C LEU A 27 9.69 -9.23 1.68
N SER A 28 9.21 -9.04 0.45
CA SER A 28 8.11 -9.85 -0.09
C SER A 28 8.51 -11.33 -0.19
N ASN A 29 9.74 -11.61 -0.63
CA ASN A 29 10.26 -12.97 -0.72
C ASN A 29 10.46 -13.62 0.66
N TYR A 30 10.91 -12.85 1.65
CA TYR A 30 11.02 -13.31 3.03
C TYR A 30 9.64 -13.69 3.60
N LEU A 31 8.62 -12.85 3.42
CA LEU A 31 7.25 -13.18 3.86
C LEU A 31 6.71 -14.46 3.16
N VAL A 32 7.07 -14.67 1.89
CA VAL A 32 6.76 -15.93 1.18
C VAL A 32 7.46 -17.13 1.79
N SER A 33 8.72 -17.01 2.25
CA SER A 33 9.43 -18.11 2.91
C SER A 33 8.75 -18.47 4.23
N VAL A 34 8.39 -17.48 5.04
CA VAL A 34 7.66 -17.69 6.31
C VAL A 34 6.36 -18.46 6.09
N ILE A 35 5.58 -18.12 5.06
CA ILE A 35 4.36 -18.85 4.71
C ILE A 35 4.67 -20.33 4.44
N ARG A 36 5.71 -20.62 3.65
CA ARG A 36 6.09 -21.98 3.24
C ARG A 36 6.64 -22.80 4.40
N GLU A 37 7.49 -22.20 5.23
CA GLU A 37 8.07 -22.82 6.43
C GLU A 37 7.00 -23.29 7.42
N HIS A 38 5.85 -22.61 7.46
CA HIS A 38 4.71 -22.96 8.29
C HIS A 38 3.65 -23.80 7.56
N GLY A 39 4.02 -24.46 6.46
CA GLY A 39 3.15 -25.38 5.71
C GLY A 39 2.10 -24.71 4.81
N GLY A 40 2.18 -23.39 4.63
CA GLY A 40 1.34 -22.65 3.69
C GLY A 40 1.83 -22.76 2.25
N GLU A 41 0.95 -22.48 1.30
CA GLU A 41 1.26 -22.51 -0.13
C GLU A 41 1.17 -21.11 -0.76
N VAL A 42 2.10 -20.80 -1.66
CA VAL A 42 2.08 -19.56 -2.46
C VAL A 42 2.04 -19.92 -3.94
N ARG A 43 0.89 -19.66 -4.58
CA ARG A 43 0.66 -19.91 -6.01
C ARG A 43 0.81 -18.63 -6.81
N LEU A 44 1.84 -18.57 -7.66
CA LEU A 44 2.02 -17.48 -8.63
C LEU A 44 1.28 -17.80 -9.92
N MET A 45 0.95 -16.77 -10.70
CA MET A 45 0.22 -16.92 -11.97
C MET A 45 -1.17 -17.57 -11.82
N ALA A 46 -1.75 -17.49 -10.62
CA ALA A 46 -3.04 -18.02 -10.24
C ALA A 46 -4.06 -16.87 -10.12
N ASP A 47 -4.76 -16.58 -11.21
CA ASP A 47 -5.66 -15.43 -11.27
C ASP A 47 -7.03 -15.78 -10.68
N VAL A 48 -7.30 -15.40 -9.44
CA VAL A 48 -8.63 -15.61 -8.83
C VAL A 48 -9.70 -14.91 -9.68
N THR A 49 -10.65 -15.68 -10.18
CA THR A 49 -11.74 -15.19 -11.05
C THR A 49 -13.09 -15.19 -10.36
N LYS A 50 -13.28 -16.02 -9.32
CA LYS A 50 -14.56 -16.14 -8.61
C LYS A 50 -14.37 -16.48 -7.13
N ILE A 51 -15.21 -15.92 -6.27
CA ILE A 51 -15.42 -16.40 -4.90
C ILE A 51 -16.64 -17.32 -4.91
N ILE A 52 -16.48 -18.53 -4.38
CA ILE A 52 -17.52 -19.54 -4.30
C ILE A 52 -18.39 -19.22 -3.09
N LEU A 53 -19.70 -19.17 -3.30
CA LEU A 53 -20.69 -18.86 -2.28
C LEU A 53 -21.56 -20.07 -1.98
N GLN A 54 -21.92 -20.25 -0.71
CA GLN A 54 -23.03 -21.06 -0.26
C GLN A 54 -24.20 -20.13 0.11
N ASP A 55 -25.42 -20.57 -0.20
CA ASP A 55 -26.67 -19.84 0.02
C ASP A 55 -26.63 -18.43 -0.60
N GLU A 56 -26.37 -18.35 -1.91
CA GLU A 56 -26.14 -17.08 -2.60
C GLU A 56 -27.29 -16.06 -2.50
N HIS A 57 -28.52 -16.55 -2.31
CA HIS A 57 -29.71 -15.71 -2.13
C HIS A 57 -30.03 -15.38 -0.67
N ALA A 58 -29.25 -15.88 0.29
CA ALA A 58 -29.44 -15.55 1.70
C ALA A 58 -29.05 -14.09 1.98
N LYS A 59 -29.61 -13.52 3.06
CA LYS A 59 -29.25 -12.17 3.54
C LYS A 59 -27.76 -12.00 3.83
N LYS A 60 -27.07 -13.10 4.18
CA LYS A 60 -25.63 -13.13 4.43
C LYS A 60 -25.00 -14.41 3.84
N PRO A 61 -24.70 -14.44 2.53
CA PRO A 61 -24.08 -15.59 1.88
C PRO A 61 -22.74 -15.94 2.53
N ILE A 62 -22.36 -17.22 2.46
CA ILE A 62 -21.13 -17.72 3.06
C ILE A 62 -20.10 -17.92 1.96
N CYS A 63 -18.94 -17.28 2.08
CA CYS A 63 -17.83 -17.54 1.17
C CYS A 63 -17.14 -18.85 1.57
N THR A 64 -17.10 -19.82 0.65
CA THR A 64 -16.66 -21.21 0.91
C THR A 64 -15.43 -21.62 0.13
N GLY A 65 -14.98 -20.81 -0.84
CA GLY A 65 -13.81 -21.11 -1.63
C GLY A 65 -13.51 -20.04 -2.68
N VAL A 66 -12.50 -20.29 -3.50
CA VAL A 66 -12.14 -19.47 -4.65
C VAL A 66 -11.95 -20.33 -5.88
N SER A 67 -12.26 -19.76 -7.04
CA SER A 67 -11.89 -20.30 -8.34
C SER A 67 -10.82 -19.40 -8.95
N TYR A 68 -9.74 -19.98 -9.46
CA TYR A 68 -8.68 -19.23 -10.12
C TYR A 68 -8.27 -19.87 -11.46
N PHE A 69 -7.85 -19.02 -12.40
CA PHE A 69 -7.26 -19.44 -13.66
C PHE A 69 -5.74 -19.56 -13.50
N ASP A 70 -5.22 -20.78 -13.63
CA ASP A 70 -3.79 -21.04 -13.64
C ASP A 70 -3.22 -20.70 -15.03
N ARG A 71 -2.42 -19.64 -15.13
CA ARG A 71 -1.87 -19.21 -16.41
C ARG A 71 -0.74 -20.12 -16.90
N LYS A 72 -0.13 -20.94 -16.05
CA LYS A 72 0.92 -21.90 -16.45
C LYS A 72 0.28 -23.08 -17.17
N THR A 73 -0.72 -23.70 -16.55
CA THR A 73 -1.41 -24.88 -17.11
C THR A 73 -2.57 -24.52 -18.02
N LYS A 74 -3.01 -23.25 -18.02
CA LYS A 74 -4.18 -22.73 -18.75
C LYS A 74 -5.49 -23.40 -18.32
N THR A 75 -5.62 -23.73 -17.03
CA THR A 75 -6.80 -24.43 -16.48
C THR A 75 -7.49 -23.64 -15.38
N GLN A 76 -8.80 -23.84 -15.24
CA GLN A 76 -9.55 -23.35 -14.09
C GLN A 76 -9.42 -24.32 -12.91
N VAL A 77 -9.12 -23.81 -11.71
CA VAL A 77 -8.95 -24.60 -10.49
C VAL A 77 -9.84 -24.05 -9.38
N ASN A 78 -10.52 -24.94 -8.66
CA ASN A 78 -11.32 -24.61 -7.49
C ASN A 78 -10.59 -25.00 -6.21
N VAL A 79 -10.55 -24.08 -5.25
CA VAL A 79 -10.02 -24.32 -3.90
C VAL A 79 -11.12 -24.00 -2.91
N ASN A 80 -11.62 -25.03 -2.23
CA ASN A 80 -12.65 -24.91 -1.21
C ASN A 80 -12.02 -24.90 0.18
N LEU A 81 -12.65 -24.19 1.11
CA LEU A 81 -12.30 -24.26 2.53
C LEU A 81 -12.61 -25.67 3.04
N THR A 82 -11.63 -26.28 3.70
CA THR A 82 -11.72 -27.67 4.22
C THR A 82 -12.86 -27.86 5.23
N LYS A 83 -13.23 -26.79 5.94
CA LYS A 83 -14.39 -26.74 6.82
C LYS A 83 -15.00 -25.34 6.80
N ILE A 84 -16.32 -25.22 6.81
CA ILE A 84 -16.96 -23.94 7.04
C ILE A 84 -16.95 -23.70 8.55
N SER A 85 -15.90 -23.05 9.04
CA SER A 85 -15.74 -22.72 10.46
C SER A 85 -15.64 -21.21 10.64
N LYS A 86 -15.74 -20.76 11.89
CA LYS A 86 -15.49 -19.35 12.25
C LYS A 86 -14.05 -18.92 11.96
N SER A 87 -13.11 -19.84 11.83
CA SER A 87 -11.67 -19.57 11.66
C SER A 87 -11.23 -19.55 10.19
N ASN A 88 -11.95 -20.23 9.31
CA ASN A 88 -11.61 -20.28 7.89
C ASN A 88 -12.13 -19.03 7.17
N LYS A 89 -11.24 -18.28 6.52
CA LYS A 89 -11.54 -17.02 5.84
C LYS A 89 -10.96 -16.97 4.44
N ILE A 90 -11.60 -16.19 3.59
CA ILE A 90 -11.03 -15.67 2.36
C ILE A 90 -10.61 -14.23 2.64
N VAL A 91 -9.30 -13.97 2.57
CA VAL A 91 -8.73 -12.65 2.86
C VAL A 91 -8.32 -11.99 1.54
N CYS A 92 -9.01 -10.92 1.17
CA CYS A 92 -8.78 -10.19 -0.07
C CYS A 92 -7.74 -9.08 0.14
N ASN A 93 -6.59 -9.20 -0.53
CA ASN A 93 -5.59 -8.12 -0.63
C ASN A 93 -5.86 -7.17 -1.83
N CYS A 94 -6.75 -7.54 -2.74
CA CYS A 94 -7.02 -6.76 -3.94
C CYS A 94 -8.02 -5.60 -3.70
N ALA A 95 -8.17 -4.73 -4.70
CA ALA A 95 -9.15 -3.66 -4.66
C ALA A 95 -10.58 -4.22 -4.48
N PRO A 96 -11.42 -3.64 -3.62
CA PRO A 96 -12.79 -4.11 -3.40
C PRO A 96 -13.64 -4.14 -4.66
N ASP A 97 -13.38 -3.20 -5.58
CA ASP A 97 -14.04 -3.13 -6.88
C ASP A 97 -13.78 -4.39 -7.74
N LEU A 98 -12.62 -5.05 -7.59
CA LEU A 98 -12.37 -6.33 -8.27
C LEU A 98 -13.20 -7.46 -7.65
N VAL A 99 -13.33 -7.47 -6.32
CA VAL A 99 -14.10 -8.51 -5.61
C VAL A 99 -15.57 -8.39 -5.98
N PHE A 100 -16.17 -7.22 -5.82
CA PHE A 100 -17.62 -7.03 -6.03
C PHE A 100 -18.01 -6.77 -7.48
N GLY A 101 -17.09 -6.29 -8.31
CA GLY A 101 -17.33 -6.08 -9.73
C GLY A 101 -17.07 -7.32 -10.60
N ARG A 102 -16.22 -8.25 -10.14
CA ARG A 102 -15.79 -9.40 -10.96
C ARG A 102 -15.89 -10.76 -10.26
N MET A 103 -15.52 -10.87 -8.98
CA MET A 103 -15.37 -12.17 -8.32
C MET A 103 -16.63 -12.68 -7.61
N ILE A 104 -17.50 -11.79 -7.15
CA ILE A 104 -18.78 -12.14 -6.53
C ILE A 104 -19.92 -11.85 -7.53
N PRO A 105 -20.80 -12.82 -7.83
CA PRO A 105 -21.95 -12.59 -8.71
C PRO A 105 -22.77 -11.39 -8.23
N LYS A 106 -23.17 -10.50 -9.15
CA LYS A 106 -23.86 -9.24 -8.84
C LYS A 106 -25.15 -9.46 -8.04
N LEU A 107 -25.05 -9.46 -6.71
CA LEU A 107 -26.14 -9.02 -5.87
C LEU A 107 -26.21 -7.50 -6.04
N LYS A 108 -27.19 -7.06 -6.84
CA LYS A 108 -27.59 -5.65 -6.93
C LYS A 108 -27.68 -5.09 -5.51
N ASN A 109 -27.16 -3.87 -5.33
CA ASN A 109 -27.42 -2.96 -4.21
C ASN A 109 -26.35 -2.97 -3.11
N THR A 110 -25.38 -2.05 -3.24
CA THR A 110 -24.98 -1.02 -2.23
C THR A 110 -23.54 -0.56 -2.45
N PHE A 111 -22.62 -1.43 -2.89
CA PHE A 111 -21.22 -1.05 -3.13
C PHE A 111 -21.05 -0.23 -4.43
N ASP A 112 -21.91 -0.53 -5.42
CA ASP A 112 -21.85 0.01 -6.78
C ASP A 112 -22.16 1.53 -6.85
N GLU A 113 -22.77 2.13 -5.83
CA GLU A 113 -22.95 3.60 -5.78
C GLU A 113 -21.77 4.32 -5.11
N ARG A 114 -21.06 3.64 -4.20
CA ARG A 114 -19.86 4.18 -3.53
C ARG A 114 -18.64 4.19 -4.45
N SER A 115 -18.59 3.29 -5.43
CA SER A 115 -17.52 3.23 -6.43
C SER A 115 -17.62 4.32 -7.51
N LYS A 116 -18.84 4.82 -7.79
CA LYS A 116 -19.13 5.74 -8.92
C LYS A 116 -18.69 7.19 -8.73
N ARG A 117 -18.33 7.62 -7.52
CA ARG A 117 -17.94 9.01 -7.21
C ARG A 117 -16.43 9.28 -7.17
N LYS A 118 -15.61 8.38 -7.73
CA LYS A 118 -14.16 8.50 -7.59
C LYS A 118 -13.58 9.44 -8.65
N ALA A 119 -13.05 10.58 -8.22
CA ALA A 119 -11.94 11.19 -8.93
C ALA A 119 -10.84 10.12 -9.12
N PRO A 120 -10.13 10.10 -10.26
CA PRO A 120 -9.05 9.13 -10.46
C PRO A 120 -8.07 9.24 -9.29
N ALA A 121 -7.80 8.11 -8.65
CA ALA A 121 -6.77 8.05 -7.62
C ALA A 121 -5.41 8.30 -8.29
N VAL A 122 -4.56 9.10 -7.63
CA VAL A 122 -3.23 9.42 -8.13
C VAL A 122 -2.40 8.13 -8.26
N SER A 123 -1.69 8.03 -9.39
CA SER A 123 -0.72 6.98 -9.66
C SER A 123 0.65 7.62 -9.84
N LEU A 124 1.63 6.86 -10.35
CA LEU A 124 3.00 7.34 -10.53
C LEU A 124 3.50 7.10 -11.95
N PHE A 125 4.36 8.03 -12.39
CA PHE A 125 5.35 7.79 -13.41
C PHE A 125 6.71 7.64 -12.72
N VAL A 126 7.44 6.59 -13.07
CA VAL A 126 8.71 6.24 -12.44
C VAL A 126 9.74 5.91 -13.51
N ILE A 127 10.92 6.50 -13.40
CA ILE A 127 12.10 6.16 -14.21
C ILE A 127 13.05 5.44 -13.28
N TYR A 128 13.32 4.17 -13.54
CA TYR A 128 14.39 3.42 -12.91
C TYR A 128 15.60 3.47 -13.83
N PHE A 129 16.78 3.77 -13.30
CA PHE A 129 17.98 3.78 -14.11
C PHE A 129 19.20 3.31 -13.35
N VAL A 130 20.17 2.77 -14.09
CA VAL A 130 21.45 2.32 -13.56
C VAL A 130 22.54 3.17 -14.20
N CYS A 131 23.37 3.77 -13.36
CA CYS A 131 24.58 4.46 -13.79
C CYS A 131 25.77 3.50 -13.74
N ASN A 132 26.61 3.49 -14.77
CA ASN A 132 27.92 2.82 -14.77
C ASN A 132 29.00 3.66 -14.07
N ALA A 133 28.64 4.23 -12.92
CA ALA A 133 29.50 5.00 -12.05
C ALA A 133 28.97 4.93 -10.61
N ASP A 134 29.84 5.16 -9.64
CA ASP A 134 29.45 5.46 -8.26
C ASP A 134 29.07 6.94 -8.13
N LEU A 135 27.77 7.23 -7.99
CA LEU A 135 27.30 8.60 -7.83
C LEU A 135 27.71 9.21 -6.49
N ASN A 136 28.05 8.42 -5.48
CA ASN A 136 28.58 8.98 -4.23
C ASN A 136 29.97 9.59 -4.43
N THR A 137 30.74 9.08 -5.39
CA THR A 137 32.03 9.66 -5.78
C THR A 137 31.86 10.88 -6.69
N LEU A 138 30.95 10.82 -7.66
CA LEU A 138 30.71 11.94 -8.59
C LEU A 138 29.99 13.13 -7.92
N PHE A 139 29.06 12.84 -7.00
CA PHE A 139 28.22 13.82 -6.31
C PHE A 139 28.24 13.58 -4.80
N PRO A 140 29.39 13.81 -4.11
CA PRO A 140 29.57 13.45 -2.71
C PRO A 140 28.59 14.15 -1.77
N ASN A 141 28.21 15.38 -2.08
CA ASN A 141 27.30 16.18 -1.26
C ASN A 141 25.80 15.94 -1.56
N ASN A 142 25.47 14.98 -2.43
CA ASN A 142 24.07 14.67 -2.73
C ASN A 142 23.36 13.98 -1.54
N ALA A 143 22.05 14.18 -1.45
CA ALA A 143 21.19 13.49 -0.49
C ALA A 143 20.66 12.17 -1.06
N TYR A 144 20.21 11.27 -0.18
CA TYR A 144 19.54 10.03 -0.58
C TYR A 144 18.26 10.29 -1.40
N SER A 145 17.48 11.31 -1.02
CA SER A 145 16.24 11.69 -1.68
C SER A 145 16.16 13.20 -1.80
N THR A 146 15.99 13.70 -3.01
CA THR A 146 15.92 15.13 -3.32
C THR A 146 14.63 15.44 -4.06
N PHE A 147 13.85 16.40 -3.55
CA PHE A 147 12.60 16.85 -4.18
C PHE A 147 12.87 18.11 -5.01
N PHE A 148 12.49 18.06 -6.28
CA PHE A 148 12.59 19.17 -7.22
C PHE A 148 11.20 19.75 -7.45
N SER A 149 11.03 21.04 -7.17
CA SER A 149 9.79 21.78 -7.42
C SER A 149 10.13 23.17 -7.93
N ASN A 150 9.35 23.65 -8.90
CA ASN A 150 9.48 25.02 -9.40
C ASN A 150 8.86 26.05 -8.42
N ASP A 151 7.96 25.59 -7.54
CA ASP A 151 7.32 26.42 -6.53
C ASP A 151 7.34 25.69 -5.19
N LEU A 152 8.17 26.17 -4.27
CA LEU A 152 8.27 25.68 -2.89
C LEU A 152 7.28 26.37 -1.95
N SER A 153 6.60 27.43 -2.40
CA SER A 153 5.61 28.17 -1.61
C SER A 153 4.22 27.54 -1.65
N ARG A 154 3.98 26.60 -2.58
CA ARG A 154 2.68 25.97 -2.77
C ARG A 154 2.23 25.18 -1.52
N PRO A 155 0.95 25.31 -1.10
CA PRO A 155 0.39 24.51 -0.02
C PRO A 155 0.43 23.00 -0.32
N LEU A 156 0.70 22.18 0.71
CA LEU A 156 0.68 20.71 0.58
C LEU A 156 -0.68 20.16 0.14
N SER A 157 -1.78 20.90 0.38
CA SER A 157 -3.13 20.53 -0.09
C SER A 157 -3.22 20.45 -1.61
N ASP A 158 -2.36 21.19 -2.31
CA ASP A 158 -2.41 21.36 -3.77
C ASP A 158 -1.48 20.37 -4.47
N LEU A 159 -0.82 19.46 -3.73
CA LEU A 159 0.04 18.43 -4.30
C LEU A 159 -0.71 17.47 -5.24
N ASN A 160 -2.02 17.29 -5.04
CA ASN A 160 -2.85 16.52 -5.96
C ASN A 160 -2.99 17.18 -7.35
N LEU A 161 -2.66 18.48 -7.44
CA LEU A 161 -2.68 19.26 -8.67
C LEU A 161 -1.40 19.07 -9.51
N VAL A 162 -0.31 18.58 -8.91
CA VAL A 162 0.96 18.36 -9.63
C VAL A 162 0.75 17.49 -10.87
N ALA A 163 -0.03 16.42 -10.75
CA ALA A 163 -0.29 15.54 -11.89
C ALA A 163 -1.13 16.17 -13.02
N TYR A 164 -1.65 17.38 -12.86
CA TYR A 164 -2.32 18.15 -13.93
C TYR A 164 -1.42 19.22 -14.57
N GLU A 165 -0.22 19.46 -14.05
CA GLU A 165 0.71 20.43 -14.61
C GLU A 165 1.31 19.92 -15.93
N LYS A 166 1.98 20.81 -16.67
CA LYS A 166 2.82 20.39 -17.79
C LYS A 166 3.95 19.51 -17.28
N ILE A 167 4.27 18.44 -18.02
CA ILE A 167 5.25 17.41 -17.59
C ILE A 167 6.62 18.04 -17.29
N GLU A 168 6.99 19.04 -18.09
CA GLU A 168 8.22 19.81 -18.01
C GLU A 168 8.33 20.63 -16.71
N GLU A 169 7.20 21.00 -16.11
CA GLU A 169 7.12 21.83 -14.92
C GLU A 169 6.85 21.00 -13.64
N ARG A 170 6.31 19.78 -13.79
CA ARG A 170 5.93 18.92 -12.66
C ARG A 170 7.07 18.69 -11.68
N SER A 171 6.75 18.74 -10.40
CA SER A 171 7.69 18.31 -9.37
C SER A 171 7.99 16.82 -9.47
N PHE A 172 9.19 16.44 -9.07
CA PHE A 172 9.64 15.05 -9.03
C PHE A 172 10.60 14.83 -7.87
N VAL A 173 10.73 13.57 -7.45
CA VAL A 173 11.76 13.16 -6.49
C VAL A 173 12.80 12.33 -7.21
N PHE A 174 14.08 12.64 -6.97
CA PHE A 174 15.21 11.82 -7.35
C PHE A 174 15.71 11.07 -6.12
N VAL A 175 15.89 9.76 -6.25
CA VAL A 175 16.44 8.91 -5.19
C VAL A 175 17.74 8.29 -5.68
N ASP A 176 18.81 8.61 -4.96
CA ASP A 176 20.18 8.16 -5.21
C ASP A 176 20.54 7.06 -4.19
N HIS A 177 20.50 5.79 -4.64
CA HIS A 177 20.76 4.65 -3.76
C HIS A 177 22.25 4.44 -3.46
N SER A 178 23.16 5.28 -3.97
CA SER A 178 24.57 5.28 -3.55
C SER A 178 24.76 5.82 -2.12
N LYS A 179 23.77 6.55 -1.59
CA LYS A 179 23.82 7.20 -0.26
C LYS A 179 23.49 6.27 0.90
N VAL A 180 23.21 5.00 0.61
CA VAL A 180 22.88 3.95 1.59
C VAL A 180 23.45 2.62 1.10
N ASP A 181 23.68 1.66 2.01
CA ASP A 181 24.01 0.27 1.62
C ASP A 181 22.76 -0.43 1.06
N SER A 182 22.39 -0.11 -0.17
CA SER A 182 21.17 -0.61 -0.81
C SER A 182 21.30 -2.04 -1.32
N ARG A 183 22.51 -2.47 -1.70
CA ARG A 183 22.81 -3.76 -2.37
C ARG A 183 21.96 -4.02 -3.61
N LEU A 184 21.56 -2.97 -4.33
CA LEU A 184 20.77 -3.07 -5.55
C LEU A 184 21.64 -3.29 -6.80
N THR A 185 22.93 -2.93 -6.74
CA THR A 185 23.88 -3.04 -7.84
C THR A 185 25.20 -3.63 -7.40
N ALA A 186 25.99 -4.11 -8.38
CA ALA A 186 27.38 -4.46 -8.17
C ALA A 186 28.24 -3.20 -7.89
N SER A 187 29.44 -3.39 -7.36
CA SER A 187 30.39 -2.30 -7.11
C SER A 187 30.68 -1.49 -8.38
N GLY A 188 30.84 -0.18 -8.23
CA GLY A 188 31.08 0.77 -9.32
C GLY A 188 29.85 1.17 -10.13
N ARG A 189 28.66 0.65 -9.81
CA ARG A 189 27.39 1.01 -10.46
C ARG A 189 26.38 1.51 -9.45
N THR A 190 25.57 2.48 -9.83
CA THR A 190 24.54 3.06 -8.95
C THR A 190 23.16 2.82 -9.51
N PHE A 191 22.22 2.35 -8.68
CA PHE A 191 20.81 2.34 -9.01
C PHE A 191 20.13 3.62 -8.54
N CYS A 192 19.29 4.19 -9.39
CA CYS A 192 18.60 5.43 -9.14
C CYS A 192 17.15 5.32 -9.59
N ASN A 193 16.31 6.22 -9.07
CA ASN A 193 15.01 6.43 -9.67
C ASN A 193 14.55 7.88 -9.59
N ILE A 194 13.78 8.30 -10.58
CA ILE A 194 12.94 9.49 -10.54
C ILE A 194 11.49 9.05 -10.39
N THR A 195 10.74 9.69 -9.50
CA THR A 195 9.31 9.44 -9.32
C THR A 195 8.52 10.76 -9.37
N THR A 196 7.39 10.77 -10.06
CA THR A 196 6.44 11.90 -10.07
C THR A 196 4.99 11.39 -10.09
N ALA A 197 4.08 12.25 -9.64
CA ALA A 197 2.65 11.97 -9.70
C ALA A 197 2.15 11.94 -11.15
N ALA A 198 1.29 10.97 -11.47
CA ALA A 198 0.70 10.84 -12.79
C ALA A 198 -0.71 10.26 -12.71
N TYR A 199 -1.56 10.60 -13.69
CA TYR A 199 -2.89 10.02 -13.81
C TYR A 199 -2.99 9.09 -15.01
N ILE A 200 -3.80 8.04 -14.88
CA ILE A 200 -3.98 7.06 -15.95
C ILE A 200 -4.57 7.66 -17.23
N GLN A 201 -5.29 8.77 -17.11
CA GLN A 201 -5.86 9.54 -18.22
C GLN A 201 -4.79 10.03 -19.20
N GLU A 202 -3.56 10.26 -18.75
CA GLU A 202 -2.46 10.68 -19.63
C GLU A 202 -1.89 9.50 -20.44
N TRP A 203 -2.20 8.27 -20.06
CA TRP A 203 -1.61 7.05 -20.59
C TRP A 203 -2.64 6.08 -21.16
N LYS A 204 -3.93 6.40 -21.09
CA LYS A 204 -5.01 5.59 -21.65
C LYS A 204 -5.08 5.77 -23.17
N ASP A 205 -5.68 4.79 -23.84
CA ASP A 205 -6.06 4.87 -25.26
C ASP A 205 -4.88 5.08 -26.23
N LEU A 206 -3.64 4.85 -25.79
CA LEU A 206 -2.44 4.88 -26.64
C LEU A 206 -2.24 3.53 -27.33
N THR A 207 -1.84 3.56 -28.60
CA THR A 207 -1.32 2.36 -29.28
C THR A 207 -0.01 1.91 -28.62
N PRO A 208 0.41 0.64 -28.78
CA PRO A 208 1.68 0.17 -28.22
C PRO A 208 2.90 1.04 -28.60
N ASP A 209 2.98 1.49 -29.85
CA ASP A 209 4.08 2.33 -30.33
C ASP A 209 4.00 3.75 -29.77
N ALA A 210 2.82 4.38 -29.76
CA ALA A 210 2.62 5.69 -29.16
C ALA A 210 2.90 5.68 -27.65
N TYR A 211 2.54 4.59 -26.96
CA TYR A 211 2.87 4.39 -25.56
C TYR A 211 4.38 4.29 -25.32
N LYS A 212 5.10 3.56 -26.17
CA LYS A 212 6.56 3.44 -26.10
C LYS A 212 7.25 4.78 -26.37
N LEU A 213 6.81 5.51 -27.40
CA LEU A 213 7.35 6.83 -27.75
C LEU A 213 7.13 7.82 -26.61
N LYS A 214 5.89 7.95 -26.12
CA LYS A 214 5.56 8.84 -25.01
C LYS A 214 6.34 8.50 -23.73
N LYS A 215 6.55 7.20 -23.44
CA LYS A 215 7.40 6.78 -22.31
C LYS A 215 8.81 7.33 -22.43
N GLN A 216 9.39 7.28 -23.64
CA GLN A 216 10.74 7.78 -23.90
C GLN A 216 10.80 9.30 -23.79
N GLU A 217 9.89 10.02 -24.44
CA GLU A 217 9.83 11.49 -24.41
C GLU A 217 9.74 12.03 -22.98
N VAL A 218 8.84 11.46 -22.16
CA VAL A 218 8.68 11.87 -20.76
C VAL A 218 9.92 11.52 -19.93
N ALA A 219 10.57 10.39 -20.19
CA ALA A 219 11.81 10.04 -19.51
C ALA A 219 12.93 11.02 -19.86
N ASP A 220 13.09 11.37 -21.14
CA ASP A 220 14.10 12.31 -21.61
C ASP A 220 13.90 13.70 -20.98
N ILE A 221 12.65 14.16 -20.82
CA ILE A 221 12.35 15.43 -20.12
C ILE A 221 12.92 15.42 -18.70
N TYR A 222 12.61 14.39 -17.90
CA TYR A 222 13.08 14.35 -16.51
C TYR A 222 14.58 14.10 -16.38
N ILE A 223 15.18 13.30 -17.27
CA ILE A 223 16.63 13.12 -17.32
C ILE A 223 17.34 14.41 -17.76
N ASN A 224 16.74 15.18 -18.68
CA ASN A 224 17.23 16.50 -19.06
C ASN A 224 17.22 17.47 -17.88
N ARG A 225 16.12 17.50 -17.14
CA ARG A 225 16.02 18.32 -15.92
C ARG A 225 17.00 17.86 -14.85
N LEU A 226 17.21 16.55 -14.68
CA LEU A 226 18.16 16.04 -13.70
C LEU A 226 19.61 16.48 -14.02
N GLU A 227 19.99 16.47 -15.29
CA GLU A 227 21.32 16.92 -15.76
C GLU A 227 21.62 18.39 -15.39
N GLU A 228 20.62 19.26 -15.33
CA GLU A 228 20.80 20.66 -14.91
C GLU A 228 21.30 20.77 -13.46
N TYR A 229 20.90 19.83 -12.60
CA TYR A 229 21.31 19.77 -11.20
C TYR A 229 22.50 18.84 -10.96
N TYR A 230 22.69 17.84 -11.81
CA TYR A 230 23.77 16.85 -11.74
C TYR A 230 24.51 16.77 -13.09
N PRO A 231 25.34 17.76 -13.44
CA PRO A 231 26.04 17.77 -14.73
C PRO A 231 26.89 16.52 -14.94
N GLY A 232 26.77 15.91 -16.11
CA GLY A 232 27.42 14.66 -16.49
C GLY A 232 26.66 13.39 -16.11
N ILE A 233 25.52 13.47 -15.41
CA ILE A 233 24.77 12.27 -15.02
C ILE A 233 24.29 11.47 -16.23
N LYS A 234 23.84 12.14 -17.30
CA LYS A 234 23.42 11.47 -18.54
C LYS A 234 24.50 10.59 -19.13
N ALA A 235 25.75 11.05 -19.11
CA ALA A 235 26.87 10.36 -19.72
C ALA A 235 27.20 9.03 -19.03
N VAL A 236 26.79 8.87 -17.76
CA VAL A 236 27.03 7.65 -16.99
C VAL A 236 25.80 6.74 -16.89
N ILE A 237 24.63 7.15 -17.40
CA ILE A 237 23.44 6.27 -17.43
C ILE A 237 23.65 5.17 -18.48
N ASP A 238 23.57 3.93 -18.03
CA ASP A 238 23.78 2.73 -18.85
C ASP A 238 22.46 2.03 -19.18
N HIS A 239 21.45 2.14 -18.31
CA HIS A 239 20.14 1.52 -18.53
C HIS A 239 19.02 2.35 -17.94
N ILE A 240 17.87 2.39 -18.64
CA ILE A 240 16.64 3.04 -18.20
C ILE A 240 15.45 2.08 -18.41
N GLU A 241 14.60 1.96 -17.39
CA GLU A 241 13.29 1.30 -17.46
C GLU A 241 12.22 2.22 -16.87
N VAL A 242 11.06 2.29 -17.51
CA VAL A 242 10.03 3.29 -17.18
C VAL A 242 8.71 2.62 -16.77
N GLY A 243 8.22 2.95 -15.58
CA GLY A 243 6.89 2.61 -15.10
C GLY A 243 5.90 3.75 -15.31
N THR A 244 4.69 3.44 -15.76
CA THR A 244 3.59 4.41 -15.87
C THR A 244 2.36 3.93 -15.10
N PRO A 245 1.29 4.73 -14.97
CA PRO A 245 0.03 4.27 -14.38
C PRO A 245 -0.53 2.98 -15.00
N ASN A 246 -0.26 2.71 -16.28
CA ASN A 246 -0.60 1.43 -16.92
C ASN A 246 0.22 0.27 -16.36
N THR A 247 1.52 0.48 -16.10
CA THR A 247 2.40 -0.48 -15.42
C THR A 247 1.86 -0.77 -14.02
N MET A 248 1.52 0.27 -13.26
CA MET A 248 0.97 0.14 -11.90
C MET A 248 -0.37 -0.61 -11.91
N ARG A 249 -1.27 -0.28 -12.85
CA ARG A 249 -2.54 -1.01 -13.05
C ARG A 249 -2.31 -2.46 -13.39
N ARG A 250 -1.35 -2.78 -14.27
CA ARG A 250 -1.03 -4.16 -14.66
C ARG A 250 -0.57 -5.00 -13.46
N TYR A 251 0.33 -4.47 -12.65
CA TYR A 251 0.91 -5.23 -11.52
C TYR A 251 0.01 -5.26 -10.28
N THR A 252 -0.73 -4.19 -9.99
CA THR A 252 -1.59 -4.11 -8.79
C THR A 252 -3.04 -4.48 -9.05
N ARG A 253 -3.46 -4.55 -10.33
CA ARG A 253 -4.85 -4.71 -10.79
C ARG A 253 -5.82 -3.61 -10.31
N SER A 254 -5.28 -2.52 -9.79
CA SER A 254 -6.05 -1.33 -9.43
C SER A 254 -6.52 -0.59 -10.69
N GLU A 255 -7.80 -0.26 -10.80
CA GLU A 255 -8.45 0.26 -12.02
C GLU A 255 -7.73 1.48 -12.64
N SER A 256 -7.20 2.38 -11.82
CA SER A 256 -6.42 3.56 -12.24
C SER A 256 -4.92 3.47 -11.91
N GLY A 257 -4.44 2.29 -11.50
CA GLY A 257 -3.06 2.15 -11.01
C GLY A 257 -2.83 2.83 -9.65
N SER A 258 -3.87 3.00 -8.82
CA SER A 258 -3.71 3.54 -7.46
C SER A 258 -2.78 2.67 -6.62
N LEU A 259 -1.87 3.32 -5.91
CA LEU A 259 -0.84 2.68 -5.09
C LEU A 259 -1.21 2.64 -3.61
N TYR A 260 -2.01 3.59 -3.14
CA TYR A 260 -2.32 3.79 -1.73
C TYR A 260 -3.78 3.44 -1.38
N GLY A 261 -4.48 2.74 -2.28
CA GLY A 261 -5.89 2.41 -2.12
C GLY A 261 -6.79 3.60 -2.46
N TYR A 262 -7.70 3.96 -1.56
CA TYR A 262 -8.50 5.18 -1.72
C TYR A 262 -7.65 6.41 -1.42
N ASN A 263 -7.97 7.55 -2.06
CA ASN A 263 -7.31 8.82 -1.76
C ASN A 263 -7.42 9.14 -0.25
N PRO A 264 -6.39 9.72 0.38
CA PRO A 264 -6.42 10.10 1.80
C PRO A 264 -7.24 11.38 2.06
N ASP A 265 -8.26 11.63 1.24
CA ASP A 265 -9.25 12.68 1.48
C ASP A 265 -10.35 12.20 2.44
N GLU A 266 -11.29 13.08 2.75
CA GLU A 266 -12.42 12.74 3.63
C GLU A 266 -13.20 11.55 3.10
N PHE A 267 -13.46 11.53 1.79
CA PHE A 267 -14.17 10.46 1.13
C PHE A 267 -13.44 9.13 1.30
N GLY A 268 -12.19 9.02 0.84
CA GLY A 268 -11.44 7.77 0.90
C GLY A 268 -11.17 7.30 2.33
N SER A 269 -11.06 8.21 3.30
CA SER A 269 -10.96 7.86 4.73
C SER A 269 -12.24 7.22 5.27
N GLN A 270 -13.41 7.77 4.94
CA GLN A 270 -14.71 7.23 5.33
C GLN A 270 -15.08 5.93 4.58
N HIS A 271 -14.49 5.73 3.40
CA HIS A 271 -14.81 4.61 2.50
C HIS A 271 -13.82 3.45 2.54
N ARG A 272 -12.84 3.49 3.45
CA ARG A 272 -11.93 2.35 3.66
C ARG A 272 -12.73 1.10 4.01
N MET A 273 -12.33 -0.03 3.44
CA MET A 273 -12.97 -1.29 3.75
C MET A 273 -12.74 -1.71 5.19
N LYS A 274 -13.80 -2.24 5.79
CA LYS A 274 -13.71 -2.93 7.07
C LYS A 274 -13.01 -4.27 6.84
N ASN A 275 -12.12 -4.65 7.74
CA ASN A 275 -11.36 -5.91 7.66
C ASN A 275 -12.27 -7.15 7.57
N PHE A 276 -13.49 -7.09 8.11
CA PHE A 276 -14.49 -8.16 8.04
C PHE A 276 -15.75 -7.63 7.37
N HIS A 277 -16.21 -8.32 6.32
CA HIS A 277 -17.36 -7.84 5.57
C HIS A 277 -18.67 -8.10 6.33
N PRO A 278 -19.55 -7.10 6.50
CA PRO A 278 -20.77 -7.26 7.30
C PRO A 278 -21.85 -8.12 6.62
N MET A 279 -21.82 -8.23 5.29
CA MET A 279 -22.83 -8.94 4.49
C MET A 279 -22.38 -10.30 3.95
N TYR A 280 -21.07 -10.58 3.89
CA TYR A 280 -20.55 -11.86 3.37
C TYR A 280 -19.80 -12.56 4.49
N LYS A 281 -20.30 -13.73 4.94
CA LYS A 281 -19.62 -14.50 5.98
C LYS A 281 -18.32 -15.07 5.40
N ASN A 282 -17.28 -15.12 6.24
CA ASN A 282 -15.94 -15.57 5.90
C ASN A 282 -15.17 -14.73 4.86
N LEU A 283 -15.69 -13.56 4.47
CA LEU A 283 -14.97 -12.60 3.63
C LEU A 283 -14.28 -11.52 4.48
N CYS A 284 -12.98 -11.39 4.29
CA CYS A 284 -12.14 -10.39 4.94
C CYS A 284 -11.40 -9.56 3.90
N PHE A 285 -11.02 -8.34 4.27
CA PHE A 285 -10.12 -7.49 3.49
C PHE A 285 -8.89 -7.16 4.32
N SER A 286 -7.71 -7.27 3.71
CA SER A 286 -6.45 -6.89 4.33
C SER A 286 -5.55 -6.34 3.23
N SER A 287 -5.58 -5.02 3.06
CA SER A 287 -4.92 -4.32 1.96
C SER A 287 -4.83 -2.82 2.22
N ALA A 288 -4.13 -2.11 1.35
CA ALA A 288 -4.12 -0.65 1.29
C ALA A 288 -5.51 0.00 1.14
N TRP A 289 -6.52 -0.76 0.71
CA TRP A 289 -7.92 -0.29 0.57
C TRP A 289 -8.71 -0.39 1.88
N SER A 290 -8.13 -1.00 2.90
CA SER A 290 -8.73 -1.22 4.21
C SER A 290 -8.13 -0.30 5.25
N PHE A 291 -8.78 -0.14 6.40
CA PHE A 291 -8.19 0.59 7.53
C PHE A 291 -6.88 -0.08 7.99
N PRO A 292 -5.80 0.68 8.28
CA PRO A 292 -5.72 2.15 8.37
C PRO A 292 -5.35 2.89 7.08
N GLY A 293 -5.18 2.21 5.95
CA GLY A 293 -4.90 2.83 4.63
C GLY A 293 -3.67 2.27 3.95
N GLY A 294 -3.18 3.00 2.93
CA GLY A 294 -2.07 2.59 2.08
C GLY A 294 -0.67 2.69 2.69
N GLY A 295 0.32 2.35 1.86
CA GLY A 295 1.73 2.28 2.24
C GLY A 295 2.11 0.99 2.96
N PHE A 296 3.41 0.75 3.14
CA PHE A 296 3.92 -0.44 3.83
C PHE A 296 3.32 -0.57 5.24
N THR A 297 3.43 0.49 6.04
CA THR A 297 2.95 0.51 7.43
C THR A 297 1.46 0.24 7.51
N GLY A 298 0.66 0.92 6.67
CA GLY A 298 -0.79 0.74 6.68
C GLY A 298 -1.21 -0.68 6.30
N ALA A 299 -0.60 -1.24 5.26
CA ALA A 299 -0.86 -2.61 4.82
C ALA A 299 -0.42 -3.66 5.86
N ILE A 300 0.75 -3.49 6.48
CA ILE A 300 1.27 -4.40 7.52
C ILE A 300 0.37 -4.38 8.76
N ILE A 301 0.01 -3.19 9.25
CA ILE A 301 -0.91 -3.04 10.39
C ILE A 301 -2.27 -3.68 10.05
N CYS A 302 -2.77 -3.48 8.84
CA CYS A 302 -4.02 -4.11 8.40
C CYS A 302 -3.92 -5.64 8.39
N GLY A 303 -2.76 -6.18 7.97
CA GLY A 303 -2.42 -7.60 8.03
C GLY A 303 -2.52 -8.16 9.45
N ASP A 304 -1.79 -7.53 10.37
CA ASP A 304 -1.76 -7.91 11.79
C ASP A 304 -3.16 -7.83 12.43
N MET A 305 -3.89 -6.73 12.23
CA MET A 305 -5.25 -6.57 12.75
C MET A 305 -6.21 -7.64 12.23
N THR A 306 -6.13 -7.96 10.93
CA THR A 306 -6.96 -9.00 10.32
C THR A 306 -6.60 -10.37 10.88
N ALA A 307 -5.32 -10.74 10.91
CA ALA A 307 -4.86 -12.03 11.43
C ALA A 307 -5.24 -12.22 12.90
N THR A 308 -4.96 -11.22 13.74
CA THR A 308 -5.28 -11.20 15.16
C THR A 308 -6.78 -11.45 15.40
N LYS A 309 -7.65 -10.79 14.64
CA LYS A 309 -9.11 -10.97 14.78
C LYS A 309 -9.62 -12.30 14.21
N ILE A 310 -8.92 -12.90 13.25
CA ILE A 310 -9.22 -14.26 12.78
C ILE A 310 -8.90 -15.27 13.88
N LEU A 311 -7.74 -15.12 14.52
CA LEU A 311 -7.25 -16.03 15.57
C LEU A 311 -8.01 -15.88 16.89
N ASP A 312 -8.33 -14.66 17.30
CA ASP A 312 -9.13 -14.37 18.50
C ASP A 312 -10.21 -13.33 18.22
N GLN A 313 -11.42 -13.81 17.94
CA GLN A 313 -12.58 -12.95 17.66
C GLN A 313 -13.01 -12.10 18.87
N HIS A 314 -12.60 -12.48 20.07
CA HIS A 314 -12.95 -11.81 21.33
C HIS A 314 -11.81 -10.94 21.88
N ILE A 315 -10.70 -10.80 21.16
CA ILE A 315 -9.52 -10.08 21.66
C ILE A 315 -9.83 -8.64 22.09
N LEU A 316 -10.70 -7.93 21.36
CA LEU A 316 -11.08 -6.57 21.72
C LEU A 316 -11.92 -6.55 23.01
N LEU A 317 -12.85 -7.50 23.16
CA LEU A 317 -13.65 -7.64 24.38
C LEU A 317 -12.75 -7.99 25.58
N LYS A 318 -11.79 -8.91 25.40
CA LYS A 318 -10.79 -9.24 26.42
C LYS A 318 -9.95 -8.02 26.80
N LYS A 319 -9.48 -7.24 25.82
CA LYS A 319 -8.74 -5.99 26.08
C LYS A 319 -9.58 -4.97 26.83
N ILE A 320 -10.85 -4.76 26.45
CA ILE A 320 -11.76 -3.84 27.15
C ILE A 320 -11.99 -4.31 28.59
N ILE A 321 -12.33 -5.59 28.79
CA ILE A 321 -12.54 -6.16 30.12
C ILE A 321 -11.27 -5.99 30.97
N PHE A 322 -10.10 -6.26 30.40
CA PHE A 322 -8.82 -6.09 31.09
C PHE A 322 -8.52 -4.62 31.44
N THR A 323 -8.71 -3.69 30.51
CA THR A 323 -8.51 -2.25 30.77
C THR A 323 -9.47 -1.73 31.84
N VAL A 324 -10.76 -2.11 31.77
CA VAL A 324 -11.75 -1.74 32.80
C VAL A 324 -11.37 -2.34 34.15
N PHE A 325 -10.95 -3.61 34.18
CA PHE A 325 -10.45 -4.26 35.39
C PHE A 325 -9.24 -3.53 35.98
N CYS A 326 -8.23 -3.19 35.18
CA CYS A 326 -7.07 -2.42 35.63
C CYS A 326 -7.48 -1.04 36.17
N ALA A 327 -8.38 -0.33 35.49
CA ALA A 327 -8.88 0.96 35.94
C ALA A 327 -9.61 0.86 37.30
N LEU A 328 -10.41 -0.17 37.51
CA LEU A 328 -11.08 -0.44 38.78
C LEU A 328 -10.09 -0.78 39.90
N VAL A 329 -9.06 -1.59 39.62
CA VAL A 329 -8.00 -1.92 40.59
C VAL A 329 -7.23 -0.65 40.99
N ILE A 330 -6.83 0.18 40.02
CA ILE A 330 -6.15 1.46 40.30
C ILE A 330 -7.04 2.36 41.16
N ALA A 331 -8.33 2.48 40.82
CA ALA A 331 -9.27 3.26 41.60
C ALA A 331 -9.37 2.76 43.06
N ALA A 332 -9.52 1.46 43.27
CA ALA A 332 -9.61 0.86 44.61
C ALA A 332 -8.33 1.06 45.44
N VAL A 333 -7.15 0.92 44.82
CA VAL A 333 -5.85 1.20 45.47
C VAL A 333 -5.73 2.67 45.84
N CYS A 334 -6.12 3.59 44.96
CA CYS A 334 -6.15 5.01 45.28
C CYS A 334 -7.10 5.33 46.44
N THR A 335 -8.30 4.71 46.47
CA THR A 335 -9.25 4.92 47.58
C THR A 335 -8.70 4.39 48.90
N THR A 336 -8.09 3.20 48.92
CA THR A 336 -7.47 2.65 50.13
C THR A 336 -6.29 3.50 50.61
N LEU A 337 -5.45 3.99 49.70
CA LEU A 337 -4.34 4.88 50.04
C LEU A 337 -4.80 6.24 50.61
N ILE A 338 -6.00 6.71 50.26
CA ILE A 338 -6.60 7.95 50.80
C ILE A 338 -7.29 7.69 52.15
N GLU A 339 -7.98 6.56 52.29
CA GLU A 339 -8.75 6.19 53.49
C GLU A 339 -7.84 5.77 54.66
N ILE A 340 -6.73 5.06 54.39
CA ILE A 340 -5.82 4.57 55.44
C ILE A 340 -5.28 5.72 56.33
N PRO A 341 -4.76 6.84 55.78
CA PRO A 341 -4.34 7.98 56.60
C PRO A 341 -5.49 8.61 57.40
N ARG A 342 -6.69 8.71 56.82
CA ARG A 342 -7.87 9.26 57.50
C ARG A 342 -8.36 8.39 58.66
N ILE A 343 -8.34 7.07 58.47
CA ILE A 343 -8.67 6.10 59.53
C ILE A 343 -7.62 6.17 60.64
N ILE A 344 -6.32 6.29 60.29
CA ILE A 344 -5.24 6.44 61.27
C ILE A 344 -5.38 7.74 62.07
N GLU A 345 -5.81 8.85 61.45
CA GLU A 345 -6.11 10.10 62.15
C GLU A 345 -7.35 10.02 63.03
N ALA A 346 -8.41 9.33 62.61
CA ALA A 346 -9.65 9.22 63.38
C ALA A 346 -9.55 8.27 64.60
N VAL A 347 -8.51 7.44 64.67
CA VAL A 347 -8.25 6.50 65.78
C VAL A 347 -7.21 7.06 66.77
N LYS A 348 -6.64 8.23 66.50
CA LYS A 348 -5.87 9.04 67.47
C LYS A 348 -6.79 10.03 68.17
#